data_AF-A0A2V7ZT90-F1
#
_entry.id   AF-A0A2V7ZT90-F1
#
_cell.length_a   1.000
_cell.length_b   1.000
_cell.length_c   1.000
_cell.angle_alpha   90.00
_cell.angle_beta   90.00
_cell.angle_gamma   90.00
#
_symmetry.space_group_name_H-M   'P 1'
#
loop_
_entity.id
_entity.type
_entity.pdbx_description
1 polymer ?
#
loop_
_entity_poly.entity_id
_entity_poly.type
_entity_poly.pdbx_seq_one_letter_code
_entity_poly.pdbx_strand_id
1 'polypeptide(L)' 'MGRVIRVRRDTGGGWRVRLADTGGALAAAKIIPELPPPRVGVRIVLYGHVRYDAQHAWYTVDPAVAWQEVP' A
#
# COMPACT_ATOMS: atom_id res chain seq x y z
N MET A 1 8.13 2.59 3.03
CA MET A 1 7.91 4.02 2.68
C MET A 1 7.91 4.16 1.16
N GLY A 2 7.13 5.07 0.61
CA GLY A 2 7.16 5.37 -0.82
C GLY A 2 6.10 6.40 -1.24
N ARG A 3 6.18 6.88 -2.48
CA ARG A 3 5.21 7.82 -3.05
C ARG A 3 4.00 7.08 -3.61
N VAL A 4 2.80 7.52 -3.25
CA VAL A 4 1.56 6.91 -3.74
C VAL A 4 1.37 7.22 -5.22
N ILE A 5 1.35 6.18 -6.06
CA ILE A 5 1.17 6.34 -7.52
C ILE A 5 -0.18 5.82 -8.01
N ARG A 6 -0.89 5.02 -7.20
CA ARG A 6 -2.21 4.50 -7.55
C ARG A 6 -2.97 4.10 -6.30
N VAL A 7 -4.26 4.42 -6.29
CA VAL A 7 -5.23 3.98 -5.29
C VAL A 7 -6.46 3.46 -6.01
N ARG A 8 -6.96 2.28 -5.62
CA ARG A 8 -8.20 1.70 -6.16
C ARG A 8 -9.00 1.05 -5.04
N ARG A 9 -10.32 1.04 -5.17
CA ARG A 9 -11.20 0.27 -4.28
C ARG A 9 -10.90 -1.22 -4.44
N ASP A 10 -10.82 -1.96 -3.34
CA ASP A 10 -10.74 -3.42 -3.38
C ASP A 10 -12.13 -4.05 -3.35
N THR A 11 -12.30 -5.21 -3.99
CA THR A 11 -13.58 -5.94 -4.06
C THR A 11 -14.05 -6.45 -2.70
N GLY A 12 -13.13 -6.71 -1.76
CA GLY A 12 -13.46 -7.09 -0.38
C GLY A 12 -13.63 -5.90 0.57
N GLY A 13 -13.72 -4.67 0.04
CA GLY A 13 -13.68 -3.44 0.84
C GLY A 13 -12.25 -2.97 1.10
N GLY A 14 -12.11 -1.71 1.54
CA GLY A 14 -10.80 -1.09 1.71
C GLY A 14 -10.18 -0.61 0.39
N TRP A 15 -8.85 -0.60 0.32
CA TRP A 15 -8.12 0.05 -0.77
C TRP A 15 -6.85 -0.70 -1.17
N ARG A 16 -6.63 -0.88 -2.47
CA ARG A 16 -5.32 -1.27 -3.00
C ARG A 16 -4.50 -0.02 -3.32
N VAL A 17 -3.28 0.01 -2.82
CA VAL A 17 -2.34 1.10 -3.03
C VAL A 17 -1.07 0.57 -3.69
N ARG A 18 -0.51 1.33 -4.62
CA ARG A 18 0.85 1.12 -5.14
C ARG A 18 1.73 2.29 -4.79
N LEU A 19 2.94 1.99 -4.32
CA LEU A 19 3.98 2.97 -4.06
C LEU A 19 5.11 2.87 -5.09
N ALA A 20 5.70 4.01 -5.39
CA ALA A 20 6.98 4.16 -6.08
C ALA A 20 8.06 4.67 -5.09
N ASP A 21 9.30 4.81 -5.58
CA ASP A 21 10.42 5.40 -4.85
C ASP A 21 10.74 4.65 -3.54
N THR A 22 10.58 3.33 -3.61
CA THR A 22 10.69 2.32 -2.54
C THR A 22 12.06 1.60 -2.56
N GLY A 23 13.05 2.11 -3.30
CA GLY A 23 14.38 1.51 -3.37
C GLY A 23 14.45 0.19 -4.16
N GLY A 24 13.58 0.01 -5.16
CA GLY A 24 13.60 -1.15 -6.07
C GLY A 24 12.54 -2.22 -5.80
N ALA A 25 11.84 -2.17 -4.66
CA ALA A 25 10.74 -3.07 -4.36
C ALA A 25 9.39 -2.45 -4.77
N LEU A 26 8.63 -3.04 -5.69
CA LEU A 26 7.25 -2.60 -5.94
C LEU A 26 6.41 -2.86 -4.68
N ALA A 27 6.11 -1.82 -3.90
CA ALA A 27 5.30 -1.96 -2.70
C ALA A 27 3.82 -1.81 -3.07
N ALA A 28 3.15 -2.96 -3.15
CA ALA A 28 1.70 -3.03 -3.14
C ALA A 28 1.20 -3.15 -1.70
N ALA A 29 0.01 -2.63 -1.42
CA ALA A 29 -0.64 -2.80 -0.13
C ALA A 29 -2.16 -2.89 -0.25
N LYS A 30 -2.77 -3.65 0.66
CA LYS A 30 -4.22 -3.71 0.86
C LYS A 30 -4.58 -3.09 2.19
N ILE A 31 -5.10 -1.87 2.15
CA ILE A 31 -5.60 -1.12 3.31
C ILE A 31 -6.98 -1.64 3.69
N ILE A 32 -7.19 -1.86 4.98
CA ILE A 32 -8.47 -2.32 5.54
C ILE A 32 -9.61 -1.30 5.32
N PRO A 33 -10.89 -1.73 5.28
CA PRO A 33 -12.04 -0.86 5.04
C PRO A 33 -12.19 0.34 5.99
N GLU A 34 -11.73 0.21 7.23
CA GLU A 34 -11.87 1.18 8.32
C GLU A 34 -10.94 2.39 8.16
N LEU A 35 -9.94 2.29 7.28
CA LEU A 35 -8.99 3.36 7.03
C LEU A 35 -9.32 4.12 5.73
N PRO A 36 -9.13 5.45 5.73
CA PRO A 36 -9.26 6.23 4.51
C PRO A 36 -8.14 5.85 3.52
N PRO A 37 -8.35 6.07 2.22
CA PRO A 37 -7.29 5.94 1.24
C PRO A 37 -6.28 7.09 1.39
N PRO A 38 -4.97 6.85 1.17
CA PRO A 38 -4.01 7.93 1.03
C PRO A 38 -4.21 8.67 -0.31
N ARG A 39 -3.72 9.91 -0.40
CA ARG A 39 -3.79 10.70 -1.63
C ARG A 39 -2.74 10.26 -2.63
N VAL A 40 -3.06 10.29 -3.92
CA VAL A 40 -2.05 10.08 -4.98
C VAL A 40 -1.07 11.24 -4.98
N GLY A 41 0.22 10.96 -5.13
CA GLY A 41 1.31 11.94 -5.18
C GLY A 41 2.01 12.17 -3.84
N VAL A 42 1.36 11.87 -2.71
CA VAL A 42 1.98 12.05 -1.38
C VAL A 42 2.92 10.90 -1.03
N ARG A 43 3.91 11.17 -0.19
CA ARG A 43 4.81 10.15 0.33
C ARG A 43 4.25 9.60 1.62
N ILE A 44 4.24 8.28 1.78
CA ILE A 44 3.70 7.64 2.97
C ILE A 44 4.61 6.54 3.52
N VAL A 45 4.45 6.25 4.81
CA VAL A 45 4.87 5.00 5.44
C VAL A 45 3.64 4.12 5.60
N LEU A 46 3.77 2.83 5.29
CA LEU A 46 2.73 1.81 5.47
C LEU A 46 3.10 0.93 6.67
N TYR A 47 2.11 0.56 7.47
CA TYR A 47 2.25 -0.36 8.58
C TYR A 47 1.29 -1.53 8.39
N GLY A 48 1.80 -2.74 8.55
CA GLY A 48 1.03 -3.96 8.36
C GLY A 48 1.89 -5.19 8.15
N HIS A 49 1.26 -6.26 7.67
CA HIS A 49 1.91 -7.55 7.52
C HIS A 49 2.52 -7.68 6.13
N VAL A 50 3.84 -7.86 6.06
CA VAL A 50 4.52 -8.16 4.81
C VAL A 50 4.26 -9.63 4.46
N ARG A 51 3.71 -9.86 3.26
CA ARG A 51 3.42 -11.18 2.71
C ARG A 51 4.04 -11.30 1.33
N TYR A 52 4.61 -12.46 1.04
CA TYR A 52 5.00 -12.79 -0.32
C TYR A 52 3.79 -13.30 -1.09
N ASP A 53 3.49 -12.67 -2.21
CA ASP A 53 2.48 -13.10 -3.16
C ASP A 53 3.18 -13.89 -4.27
N ALA A 54 3.07 -15.22 -4.17
CA ALA A 54 3.71 -16.15 -5.08
C ALA A 54 3.16 -16.08 -6.51
N GLN A 55 1.92 -15.61 -6.71
CA GLN A 55 1.32 -15.51 -8.04
C GLN A 55 1.99 -14.41 -8.88
N HIS A 56 2.42 -13.33 -8.22
CA HIS A 56 3.02 -12.16 -8.87
C HIS A 56 4.51 -11.97 -8.55
N ALA A 57 5.09 -12.91 -7.79
CA ALA A 57 6.50 -12.95 -7.39
C ALA A 57 7.00 -11.66 -6.72
N TRP A 58 6.21 -11.09 -5.81
CA TRP A 58 6.52 -9.84 -5.11
C TRP A 58 6.02 -9.84 -3.67
N TYR A 59 6.51 -8.90 -2.86
CA TYR A 59 6.01 -8.68 -1.50
C TYR A 59 4.93 -7.59 -1.47
N THR A 60 3.88 -7.82 -0.68
CA THR A 60 2.79 -6.89 -0.43
C THR A 60 2.59 -6.66 1.06
N VAL A 61 2.04 -5.51 1.45
CA VAL A 61 1.55 -5.27 2.81
C VAL A 61 0.06 -5.59 2.84
N ASP A 62 -0.33 -6.73 3.41
CA ASP A 62 -1.71 -7.19 3.44
C ASP A 62 -2.03 -8.01 4.71
N PRO A 63 -2.83 -7.49 5.66
CA PRO A 63 -3.46 -6.17 5.64
C PRO A 63 -2.48 -5.04 6.02
N ALA A 64 -2.68 -3.87 5.43
CA ALA A 64 -2.17 -2.60 5.91
C ALA A 64 -3.17 -2.00 6.92
N VAL A 65 -2.71 -1.82 8.16
CA VAL A 65 -3.53 -1.43 9.32
C VAL A 65 -3.26 -0.02 9.81
N ALA A 66 -2.28 0.67 9.21
CA ALA A 66 -2.10 2.11 9.34
C ALA A 66 -1.23 2.64 8.18
N TRP A 67 -1.31 3.94 7.94
CA TRP A 67 -0.40 4.66 7.08
C TRP A 67 -0.28 6.11 7.53
N GLN A 68 0.85 6.75 7.21
CA GLN A 68 1.12 8.14 7.59
C GLN A 68 1.78 8.89 6.44
N GLU A 69 1.31 10.09 6.11
CA GLU A 69 2.01 11.01 5.20
C GLU A 69 3.33 11.47 5.83
N VAL A 70 4.40 11.48 5.05
CA VAL A 70 5.70 12.00 5.45
C VAL A 70 6.07 13.21 4.58
N PRO A 71 6.82 14.18 5.13
CA PRO A 71 7.29 15.34 4.40
C PRO A 71 8.04 14.99 3.10
#